data_AF-X1UKZ2-F1
#
_entry.id   AF-X1UKZ2-F1
#
_cell.length_a   1.000
_cell.length_b   1.000
_cell.length_c   1.000
_cell.angle_alpha   90.00
_cell.angle_beta   90.00
_cell.angle_gamma   90.00
#
_symmetry.space_group_name_H-M   'P 1'
#
loop_
_entity.id
_entity.type
_entity.pdbx_description
1 polymer ?
#
loop_
_entity_poly.entity_id
_entity_poly.type
_entity_poly.pdbx_seq_one_letter_code
_entity_poly.pdbx_strand_id
1 'polypeptide(L)' 'YVSYTPIENAKLEVTKVDTSFITWRRYSDEDGHIPIAQTIEDETYDWMLSAGTYVNVIRAAQSAVLATKHELIEMEAAA' A
#
# COMPACT_ATOMS: atom_id res chain seq x y z
N TYR A 1 7.82 -8.62 -22.03
CA TYR A 1 8.14 -8.72 -20.59
C TYR A 1 8.29 -7.32 -20.06
N VAL A 2 7.45 -6.92 -19.10
CA VAL A 2 7.66 -5.68 -18.33
C VAL A 2 8.54 -6.07 -17.15
N SER A 3 9.71 -5.45 -17.02
CA SER A 3 10.62 -5.67 -15.89
C SER A 3 10.37 -4.59 -14.85
N TYR A 4 10.07 -4.99 -13.62
CA TYR A 4 9.91 -4.09 -12.49
C TYR A 4 11.14 -4.17 -11.59
N THR A 5 11.54 -3.03 -11.02
CA THR A 5 12.57 -2.99 -9.98
C THR A 5 11.86 -3.06 -8.62
N PRO A 6 12.13 -4.09 -7.80
CA PRO A 6 11.55 -4.16 -6.46
C PRO A 6 12.07 -2.99 -5.60
N ILE A 7 11.18 -2.45 -4.76
CA ILE A 7 11.52 -1.38 -3.82
C ILE A 7 11.47 -1.96 -2.42
N GLU A 8 12.64 -2.14 -1.82
CA GLU A 8 12.77 -2.52 -0.41
C GLU A 8 12.43 -1.33 0.52
N ASN A 9 11.88 -1.60 1.70
CA ASN A 9 11.57 -0.61 2.72
C ASN A 9 10.52 0.45 2.33
N ALA A 10 9.72 0.20 1.30
CA ALA A 10 8.53 1.00 1.01
C ALA A 10 7.48 0.77 2.10
N LYS A 11 6.99 1.85 2.70
CA LYS A 11 6.00 1.84 3.77
C LYS A 11 4.59 1.88 3.19
N LEU A 12 3.78 0.87 3.50
CA LEU A 12 2.34 0.88 3.27
C LEU A 12 1.61 1.16 4.58
N GLU A 13 0.70 2.14 4.54
CA GLU A 13 -0.24 2.45 5.62
C GLU A 13 -1.67 2.32 5.08
N VAL A 14 -2.52 1.63 5.84
CA VAL A 14 -3.94 1.53 5.58
C VAL A 14 -4.69 2.16 6.73
N THR A 15 -5.54 3.13 6.40
CA THR A 15 -6.34 3.91 7.34
C THR A 15 -7.80 3.68 7.04
N LYS A 16 -8.63 3.50 8.07
CA LYS A 16 -10.07 3.41 7.89
C LYS A 16 -10.61 4.77 7.43
N VAL A 17 -11.40 4.80 6.34
CA VAL A 17 -11.96 6.04 5.76
C VAL A 17 -12.65 6.88 6.83
N ASP A 18 -12.52 8.19 6.72
CA ASP A 18 -13.09 9.19 7.64
C ASP A 18 -12.62 9.06 9.10
N THR A 19 -11.55 8.30 9.34
CA THR A 19 -10.92 8.18 10.65
C THR A 19 -9.42 8.45 10.56
N SER A 20 -8.79 8.69 11.71
CA SER A 20 -7.33 8.68 11.84
C SER A 20 -6.79 7.31 12.30
N PHE A 21 -7.62 6.27 12.30
CA PHE A 21 -7.26 4.96 12.82
C PHE A 21 -6.55 4.12 11.75
N ILE A 22 -5.29 3.79 12.02
CA ILE A 22 -4.45 2.97 11.14
C ILE A 22 -4.73 1.51 11.47
N THR A 23 -5.34 0.80 10.54
CA THR A 23 -5.66 -0.63 10.70
C THR A 23 -4.47 -1.51 10.34
N TRP A 24 -3.56 -1.02 9.49
CA TRP A 24 -2.36 -1.74 9.10
C TRP A 24 -1.22 -0.83 8.71
N ARG A 25 -0.01 -1.23 9.10
CA ARG A 25 1.24 -0.58 8.69
C ARG A 25 2.34 -1.62 8.56
N ARG A 26 3.00 -1.69 7.41
CA ARG A 26 4.17 -2.55 7.18
C ARG A 26 5.10 -1.97 6.11
N TYR A 27 6.30 -2.54 6.03
CA TYR A 27 7.32 -2.21 5.05
C TYR A 27 7.53 -3.38 4.08
N SER A 28 7.92 -3.08 2.84
CA SER A 28 8.30 -4.11 1.86
C SER A 28 9.63 -4.77 2.18
N ASP A 29 9.73 -6.05 1.82
CA ASP A 29 10.97 -6.84 1.89
C ASP A 29 11.90 -6.59 0.68
N GLU A 30 13.01 -7.34 0.60
CA GLU A 30 14.02 -7.22 -0.46
C GLU A 30 13.46 -7.48 -1.87
N ASP A 31 12.35 -8.22 -1.95
CA ASP A 31 11.64 -8.52 -3.19
C ASP A 31 10.52 -7.51 -3.49
N GLY A 32 10.34 -6.49 -2.65
CA GLY A 32 9.32 -5.46 -2.80
C GLY A 32 7.91 -5.90 -2.39
N HIS A 33 7.77 -7.04 -1.70
CA HIS A 33 6.47 -7.57 -1.29
C HIS A 33 6.02 -6.99 0.05
N ILE A 34 4.73 -6.70 0.16
CA ILE A 34 4.08 -6.29 1.41
C ILE A 34 2.91 -7.24 1.66
N PRO A 35 2.99 -8.15 2.64
CA PRO A 35 1.82 -8.95 3.03
C PRO A 35 0.81 -8.06 3.77
N ILE A 36 -0.45 -8.18 3.37
CA ILE A 36 -1.55 -7.32 3.84
C ILE A 36 -2.61 -8.20 4.48
N ALA A 37 -2.94 -7.89 5.73
CA ALA A 37 -4.05 -8.52 6.42
C ALA A 37 -5.07 -7.44 6.80
N GLN A 38 -6.16 -7.39 6.04
CA GLN A 38 -7.37 -6.62 6.38
C GLN A 38 -8.53 -7.61 6.50
N THR A 39 -9.38 -7.41 7.50
CA THR A 39 -10.61 -8.19 7.64
C THR A 39 -11.73 -7.54 6.81
N ILE A 40 -12.61 -8.33 6.21
CA ILE A 40 -13.69 -7.82 5.34
C ILE A 40 -14.80 -7.05 6.09
N GLU A 41 -14.83 -7.17 7.41
CA GLU A 41 -15.84 -6.58 8.30
C GLU A 41 -15.65 -5.08 8.54
N ASP A 42 -14.68 -4.51 7.86
CA ASP A 42 -14.00 -3.31 8.26
C ASP A 42 -13.94 -2.50 6.94
N GLU A 43 -14.49 -1.29 7.01
CA GLU A 43 -15.22 -0.57 5.95
C GLU A 43 -14.32 -0.15 4.76
N THR A 44 -14.65 0.90 4.01
CA THR A 44 -13.72 1.42 3.01
C THR A 44 -12.44 1.94 3.67
N TYR A 45 -11.28 1.79 3.02
CA TYR A 45 -10.00 2.29 3.53
C TYR A 45 -9.15 3.00 2.51
N ASP A 46 -8.36 3.91 3.07
CA ASP A 46 -7.39 4.71 2.37
C ASP A 46 -6.02 4.07 2.47
N TRP A 47 -5.36 3.99 1.33
CA TRP A 47 -4.03 3.41 1.17
C TRP A 47 -3.03 4.51 0.93
N MET A 48 -1.90 4.43 1.62
CA MET A 48 -0.75 5.28 1.39
C MET A 48 0.50 4.41 1.31
N LEU A 49 1.03 4.24 0.10
CA LEU A 49 2.34 3.65 -0.14
C LEU A 49 3.36 4.77 -0.33
N SER A 50 4.46 4.69 0.42
CA SER A 50 5.49 5.73 0.45
C SER A 50 6.88 5.11 0.51
N ALA A 51 7.80 5.63 -0.29
CA ALA A 51 9.20 5.26 -0.29
C ALA A 51 10.04 6.51 -0.51
N GLY A 52 11.21 6.60 0.12
CA GLY A 52 12.11 7.74 -0.07
C GLY A 52 12.48 7.88 -1.54
N THR A 53 12.54 9.10 -2.06
CA THR A 53 12.81 9.42 -3.49
C THR A 53 11.75 8.98 -4.49
N TYR A 54 10.60 8.45 -4.05
CA TYR A 54 9.48 8.08 -4.93
C TYR A 54 8.25 8.93 -4.64
N VAL A 55 7.39 9.07 -5.65
CA VAL A 55 6.07 9.68 -5.50
C VAL A 55 5.17 8.74 -4.71
N ASN A 56 4.50 9.26 -3.69
CA ASN A 56 3.56 8.47 -2.88
C ASN A 56 2.38 8.01 -3.74
N VAL A 57 1.99 6.75 -3.58
CA VAL A 57 0.78 6.20 -4.20
C VAL A 57 -0.33 6.23 -3.17
N ILE A 58 -1.39 6.96 -3.47
CA ILE A 58 -2.56 7.09 -2.62
C ILE A 58 -3.77 6.47 -3.33
N ARG A 59 -4.48 5.56 -2.67
CA ARG A 59 -5.75 5.02 -3.16
C ARG A 59 -6.80 5.21 -2.09
N ALA A 60 -7.74 6.11 -2.33
CA ALA A 60 -8.80 6.38 -1.37
C ALA A 60 -9.95 5.37 -1.51
N ALA A 61 -10.70 5.19 -0.42
CA ALA A 61 -11.96 4.46 -0.35
C ALA A 61 -11.95 3.06 -1.00
N GLN A 62 -10.86 2.31 -0.85
CA GLN A 62 -10.76 0.94 -1.31
C GLN A 62 -11.54 0.00 -0.39
N SER A 63 -12.31 -0.93 -0.96
CA SER A 63 -12.90 -2.01 -0.15
C SER A 63 -11.82 -2.93 0.40
N ALA A 64 -12.06 -3.60 1.51
CA ALA A 64 -11.16 -4.61 2.09
C ALA A 64 -10.70 -5.67 1.06
N VAL A 65 -11.57 -6.05 0.13
CA VAL A 65 -11.29 -7.02 -0.92
C VAL A 65 -10.34 -6.46 -1.99
N LEU A 66 -10.51 -5.19 -2.39
CA LEU A 66 -9.62 -4.56 -3.35
C LEU A 66 -8.26 -4.26 -2.72
N ALA A 67 -8.29 -3.79 -1.48
CA ALA A 67 -7.13 -3.60 -0.63
C ALA A 67 -6.28 -4.89 -0.58
N THR A 68 -6.85 -6.02 -0.18
CA THR A 68 -6.08 -7.28 -0.03
C THR A 68 -5.62 -7.93 -1.34
N LYS A 69 -6.13 -7.50 -2.51
CA LYS A 69 -5.77 -8.04 -3.83
C LYS A 69 -4.53 -7.40 -4.47
N HIS A 70 -3.89 -6.44 -3.81
CA HIS A 70 -2.73 -5.77 -4.37
C HIS A 70 -1.45 -6.59 -4.16
N GLU A 71 -1.14 -7.44 -5.14
CA GLU A 71 0.12 -8.22 -5.19
C GLU A 71 1.32 -7.37 -5.69
N LEU A 72 1.06 -6.32 -6.49
CA LEU A 72 2.08 -5.40 -7.02
C LEU A 72 1.53 -3.96 -7.09
N ILE A 73 2.26 -2.98 -6.56
CA ILE A 73 1.96 -1.55 -6.70
C ILE A 73 3.20 -0.86 -7.28
N GLU A 74 3.04 -0.26 -8.45
CA GLU A 74 4.10 0.48 -9.15
C GLU A 74 4.25 1.88 -8.55
N MET A 75 5.48 2.33 -8.32
CA MET A 75 5.81 3.68 -7.86
C MET A 75 6.71 4.39 -8.88
N GLU A 76 6.49 5.69 -9.08
CA GLU A 76 7.32 6.52 -9.95
C GLU A 76 8.38 7.27 -9.14
N ALA A 77 9.59 7.43 -9.69
CA ALA A 77 10.63 8.22 -9.06
C ALA A 77 10.21 9.70 -8.97
N ALA A 78 10.54 10.36 -7.86
CA ALA A 78 10.34 11.80 -7.73
C ALA A 78 11.33 12.56 -8.63
N ALA A 79 10.86 13.63 -9.27
CA ALA A 79 11.66 14.52 -10.14
C ALA A 79 12.64 15.41 -9.36
#